data_AF-A0A804PRN6-F1
#
_entry.id   AF-A0A804PRN6-F1
#
_cell.length_a   1.000
_cell.length_b   1.000
_cell.length_c   1.000
_cell.angle_alpha   90.00
_cell.angle_beta   90.00
_cell.angle_gamma   90.00
#
_symmetry.space_group_name_H-M   'P 1'
#
loop_
_entity.id
_entity.type
_entity.pdbx_description
1 polymer ?
#
loop_
_entity_poly.entity_id
_entity_poly.type
_entity_poly.pdbx_seq_one_letter_code
_entity_poly.pdbx_strand_id
1 'polypeptide(L)'
;MHAWSTNNEQSFMSKDVSWSNACAGRLALVYDVTKFLEDHPGGDDVLLSSTGKDATDDFEDVGGHSNTARAMMDEYLVGEVDDPF
;
A
#
# COMPACT_ATOMS: atom_id res chain seq x y z
N MET A 1 10.96 1.03 -13.30
CA MET A 1 9.72 1.65 -12.83
C MET A 1 8.59 0.75 -13.27
N HIS A 2 8.07 -0.09 -12.36
CA HIS A 2 6.92 -0.94 -12.66
C HIS A 2 5.67 -0.11 -12.39
N ALA A 3 4.91 0.18 -13.45
CA ALA A 3 3.57 0.75 -13.34
C ALA A 3 2.59 -0.41 -13.22
N TRP A 4 1.71 -0.36 -12.24
CA TRP A 4 0.66 -1.34 -12.05
C TRP A 4 -0.57 -0.83 -12.80
N SER A 5 -1.08 -1.62 -13.74
CA SER A 5 -2.32 -1.33 -14.47
C SER A 5 -3.45 -2.07 -13.80
N THR A 6 -4.43 -1.34 -13.26
CA THR A 6 -5.67 -1.96 -12.76
C THR A 6 -6.73 -2.09 -13.84
N ASN A 7 -7.76 -2.89 -13.57
CA ASN A 7 -8.93 -3.10 -14.41
C ASN A 7 -9.75 -1.82 -14.71
N ASN A 8 -9.36 -0.66 -14.18
CA ASN A 8 -10.08 0.61 -14.34
C ASN A 8 -9.24 1.74 -14.97
N GLU A 9 -8.20 1.42 -15.75
CA GLU A 9 -7.34 2.41 -16.45
C GLU A 9 -6.70 3.46 -15.54
N GLN A 10 -6.64 3.22 -14.22
CA GLN A 10 -5.94 4.10 -13.29
C GLN A 10 -4.48 3.67 -13.22
N SER A 11 -3.60 4.54 -13.74
CA SER A 11 -2.16 4.42 -13.58
C SER A 11 -1.80 4.84 -12.15
N PHE A 12 -1.41 3.87 -11.32
CA PHE A 12 -0.85 4.16 -10.02
C PHE A 12 0.55 4.76 -10.17
N MET A 13 0.79 5.82 -9.42
CA MET A 13 2.00 6.62 -9.49
C MET A 13 3.11 5.97 -8.64
N SER A 14 4.34 6.43 -8.87
CA SER A 14 5.58 5.88 -8.30
C SER A 14 5.74 6.04 -6.78
N LYS A 15 4.65 6.13 -6.01
CA LYS A 15 4.62 6.29 -4.55
C LYS A 15 3.52 5.48 -3.87
N ASP A 16 2.74 4.71 -4.64
CA ASP A 16 1.69 3.87 -4.11
C ASP A 16 2.27 2.56 -3.54
N VAL A 17 1.75 2.13 -2.40
CA VAL A 17 2.08 0.85 -1.76
C VAL A 17 0.88 -0.09 -1.90
N SER A 18 1.13 -1.38 -2.15
CA SER A 18 0.08 -2.38 -2.14
C SER A 18 0.11 -3.17 -0.84
N TRP A 19 -1.07 -3.58 -0.38
CA TRP A 19 -1.24 -4.37 0.83
C TRP A 19 -2.22 -5.51 0.55
N SER A 20 -1.75 -6.74 0.72
CA SER A 20 -2.52 -7.95 0.52
C SER A 20 -3.32 -8.27 1.77
N ASN A 21 -4.59 -7.87 1.77
CA ASN A 21 -5.53 -8.40 2.77
C ASN A 21 -5.94 -9.82 2.36
N ALA A 22 -5.41 -10.81 3.07
CA ALA A 22 -5.62 -12.25 2.83
C ALA A 22 -7.09 -12.73 2.86
N CYS A 23 -8.07 -11.85 3.09
CA CYS A 23 -9.48 -12.22 3.26
C CYS A 23 -10.31 -12.21 1.96
N ALA A 24 -9.88 -11.51 0.90
CA ALA A 24 -10.58 -11.45 -0.39
C ALA A 24 -9.62 -11.87 -1.52
N GLY A 25 -9.70 -13.15 -1.92
CA GLY A 25 -8.75 -13.85 -2.79
C GLY A 25 -7.98 -13.00 -3.83
N ARG A 26 -6.65 -13.10 -3.81
CA ARG A 26 -5.68 -12.59 -4.81
C ARG A 26 -5.72 -11.10 -5.17
N LEU A 27 -6.56 -10.30 -4.51
CA LEU A 27 -6.62 -8.87 -4.74
C LEU A 27 -5.70 -8.16 -3.74
N ALA A 28 -4.75 -7.38 -4.25
CA ALA A 28 -3.96 -6.48 -3.43
C ALA A 28 -4.65 -5.11 -3.40
N LEU A 29 -4.77 -4.53 -2.21
CA LEU A 29 -5.34 -3.20 -2.04
C LEU A 29 -4.23 -2.17 -2.24
N VAL A 30 -4.48 -1.12 -3.04
CA VAL A 30 -3.50 -0.08 -3.35
C VAL A 30 -3.80 1.18 -2.55
N TYR A 31 -2.79 1.69 -1.86
CA TYR A 31 -2.89 2.85 -0.98
C TYR A 31 -1.97 3.98 -1.48
N ASP A 32 -2.54 5.17 -1.68
CA ASP A 32 -1.78 6.38 -2.02
C ASP A 32 -1.32 7.05 -0.74
N VAL A 33 -0.12 6.65 -0.31
CA VAL A 33 0.54 7.22 0.86
C VAL A 33 1.36 8.46 0.52
N THR A 34 1.27 9.02 -0.70
CA THR A 34 2.11 10.15 -1.15
C THR A 34 2.06 11.33 -0.18
N LYS A 35 0.86 11.65 0.35
CA LYS A 35 0.67 12.74 1.32
C LYS A 35 1.07 12.36 2.74
N PHE A 36 1.10 11.07 3.03
CA PHE A 36 1.42 10.53 4.34
C PHE A 36 2.93 10.29 4.54
N LEU A 37 3.74 10.31 3.46
CA LEU A 37 5.18 10.11 3.54
C LEU A 37 5.87 11.01 4.59
N GLU A 38 5.56 12.30 4.59
CA GLU A 38 6.17 13.28 5.52
C GLU A 38 5.61 13.18 6.94
N ASP A 39 4.40 12.62 7.11
CA ASP A 39 3.72 12.47 8.39
C ASP A 39 3.96 11.08 9.01
N HIS A 40 4.58 10.16 8.27
CA HIS A 40 4.77 8.78 8.68
C HIS A 40 5.83 8.69 9.81
N PRO A 41 5.46 8.27 11.04
CA PRO A 41 6.38 8.22 12.17
C PRO A 41 7.51 7.19 12.00
N GLY A 42 7.35 6.21 11.10
CA GLY A 42 8.39 5.25 10.72
C GLY A 42 9.39 5.77 9.68
N GLY A 43 9.23 7.00 9.21
CA GLY A 43 10.02 7.60 8.12
C GLY A 43 9.47 7.24 6.74
N ASP A 44 9.75 8.09 5.74
CA ASP A 44 9.34 7.85 4.36
C ASP A 44 10.18 6.76 3.67
N ASP A 45 11.42 6.52 4.11
CA ASP A 45 12.32 5.51 3.56
C ASP A 45 11.68 4.11 3.44
N VAL A 46 10.93 3.68 4.46
CA VAL A 46 10.29 2.36 4.46
C VAL A 46 9.13 2.28 3.46
N LEU A 47 8.35 3.36 3.33
CA LEU A 47 7.27 3.44 2.35
C LEU A 47 7.81 3.53 0.92
N LEU A 48 8.90 4.28 0.72
CA LEU A 48 9.60 4.39 -0.56
C LEU A 48 10.25 3.07 -0.98
N SER A 49 10.82 2.32 -0.03
CA SER A 49 11.37 0.98 -0.28
C SER A 49 10.29 0.00 -0.71
N SER A 50 9.08 0.14 -0.17
CA SER A 50 7.94 -0.75 -0.45
C SER A 50 6.96 -0.20 -1.48
N THR A 51 7.31 0.92 -2.11
CA THR A 51 6.57 1.47 -3.23
C THR A 51 6.59 0.53 -4.43
N GLY A 52 5.42 0.25 -4.99
CA GLY A 52 5.26 -0.62 -6.16
C GLY A 52 5.56 -2.10 -5.90
N LYS A 53 5.61 -2.53 -4.64
CA LYS A 53 5.62 -3.94 -4.21
C LYS A 53 4.61 -4.13 -3.08
N ASP A 54 4.31 -5.39 -2.77
CA ASP A 54 3.50 -5.71 -1.61
C ASP A 54 4.26 -5.37 -0.32
N ALA A 55 3.69 -4.46 0.48
CA ALA A 55 4.24 -3.97 1.73
C ALA A 55 3.62 -4.69 2.95
N THR A 56 2.94 -5.83 2.74
CA THR A 56 2.26 -6.55 3.83
C THR A 56 3.24 -7.05 4.86
N ASP A 57 4.32 -7.66 4.40
CA ASP A 57 5.38 -8.17 5.27
C ASP A 57 6.03 -7.02 6.06
N ASP A 58 6.39 -5.91 5.39
CA ASP A 58 6.96 -4.72 6.05
C ASP A 58 5.99 -4.13 7.09
N PHE A 59 4.70 -4.08 6.79
CA PHE A 59 3.68 -3.53 7.70
C PHE A 59 3.45 -4.41 8.94
N GLU A 60 3.48 -5.74 8.76
CA GLU A 60 3.34 -6.72 9.84
C GLU A 60 4.62 -6.87 10.67
N ASP A 61 5.80 -6.78 10.05
CA ASP A 61 7.12 -6.89 10.71
C ASP A 61 7.37 -5.76 11.71
N VAL A 62 6.88 -4.55 11.43
CA VAL A 62 6.94 -3.42 12.37
C VAL A 62 6.24 -3.75 13.70
N GLY A 63 5.35 -4.76 13.74
CA GLY A 63 4.83 -5.37 14.97
C GLY A 63 3.99 -4.44 15.86
N GLY A 64 3.72 -3.21 15.42
CA GLY A 64 3.31 -2.11 16.29
C GLY A 64 2.32 -1.10 15.68
N HIS A 65 1.78 -1.35 14.49
CA HIS A 65 0.72 -0.48 13.97
C HIS A 65 -0.55 -0.61 14.82
N SER A 66 -0.90 0.47 15.51
CA SER A 66 -2.12 0.54 16.32
C SER A 66 -3.38 0.31 15.47
N ASN A 67 -4.49 -0.08 16.10
CA ASN A 67 -5.78 -0.20 15.39
C ASN A 67 -6.17 1.10 14.68
N THR A 68 -5.79 2.25 15.24
CA THR A 68 -5.98 3.57 14.60
C THR A 68 -5.15 3.68 13.32
N ALA A 69 -3.89 3.26 13.32
CA ALA A 69 -3.06 3.26 12.12
C ALA A 69 -3.65 2.39 11.01
N ARG A 70 -4.18 1.21 11.36
CA ARG A 70 -4.86 0.34 10.40
C ARG A 70 -6.15 0.97 9.87
N ALA A 71 -6.90 1.67 10.71
CA ALA A 71 -8.10 2.39 10.30
C ALA A 71 -7.77 3.59 9.39
N MET A 72 -6.66 4.29 9.62
CA MET A 72 -6.20 5.38 8.74
C MET A 72 -5.83 4.89 7.35
N MET A 73 -5.38 3.64 7.18
CA MET A 73 -5.08 3.10 5.85
C MET A 73 -6.30 3.15 4.93
N ASP A 74 -7.50 2.91 5.46
CA ASP A 74 -8.74 2.95 4.68
C ASP A 74 -8.97 4.32 4.01
N GLU A 75 -8.47 5.41 4.62
CA GLU A 75 -8.55 6.76 4.06
C GLU A 75 -7.63 6.96 2.84
N TYR A 76 -6.54 6.19 2.77
CA TYR A 76 -5.57 6.21 1.68
C TYR A 76 -5.86 5.16 0.60
N LEU A 77 -6.87 4.31 0.80
CA LEU A 77 -7.24 3.27 -0.15
C LEU A 77 -7.74 3.90 -1.46
N VAL A 78 -7.03 3.62 -2.54
CA VAL A 78 -7.36 4.16 -3.87
C VAL A 78 -8.10 3.12 -4.73
N GLY A 79 -7.85 1.83 -4.48
CA GLY A 79 -8.52 0.75 -5.18
C GLY A 79 -7.90 -0.62 -4.92
N GLU A 80 -8.33 -1.58 -5.72
CA GLU A 80 -7.83 -2.96 -5.74
C GLU A 80 -7.09 -3.22 -7.06
N VAL A 81 -5.98 -3.94 -6.99
CA VAL A 81 -5.26 -4.47 -8.14
C VAL A 81 -5.34 -5.99 -8.13
N ASP A 82 -5.70 -6.54 -9.30
CA ASP A 82 -5.52 -7.96 -9.58
C ASP A 82 -4.02 -8.16 -9.74
N ASP A 83 -3.39 -8.73 -8.73
CA ASP A 83 -1.97 -9.06 -8.78
C ASP A 83 -1.83 -10.40 -9.55
N PRO A 84 -1.23 -10.39 -10.75
CA PRO A 84 -1.02 -11.61 -11.51
C PRO A 84 0.34 -12.21 -11.14
N PHE A 85 0.43 -12.87 -9.98
CA PHE A 85 1.43 -13.93 -9.77
C PHE A 85 0.91 -15.27 -10.30
#